data_AF-A0A109UX89-F1
#
_entry.id   AF-A0A109UX89-F1
#
_cell.length_a   1.000
_cell.length_b   1.000
_cell.length_c   1.000
_cell.angle_alpha   90.00
_cell.angle_beta   90.00
_cell.angle_gamma   90.00
#
_symmetry.space_group_name_H-M   'P 1'
#
loop_
_entity.id
_entity.type
_entity.pdbx_description
1 polymer ?
#
loop_
_entity_poly.entity_id
_entity_poly.type
_entity_poly.pdbx_seq_one_letter_code
_entity_poly.pdbx_strand_id
1 'polypeptide(L)'
;MLNRGFVRQLSTACDHGAGFRRLLEYSQTPKVMIPLLYRRKNEQLLRAKGLVDNNNKALKSRGPLKLPSKTSLSSLLLDLKTEDELRDCLKEWRRVKLGKKSFWQYFSPEHLQIMVIVGAFKLNNLGKTLDAAQILRPTLMKAGNGKIYDIEHWCNTALMCQLHLNAALNLCDSEFAVKKMNTLWNSTNTKESKSGLFWELLKCLERQQNVEFSISEEYKVPISLPNIDLETLTPGKMYGAYKKYRYLYLQARTAVEFGSTNEKVITFSKQFKELANRISIKDFYLENIEAFENLHKKPTSTS
;
A
#
# COMPACT_ATOMS: atom_id res chain seq x y z
N MET A 1 37.02 -23.97 -2.83
CA MET A 1 36.87 -22.54 -2.49
C MET A 1 35.58 -21.99 -3.09
N LEU A 2 34.50 -21.93 -2.31
CA LEU A 2 33.24 -21.25 -2.69
C LEU A 2 32.90 -20.29 -1.55
N ASN A 3 33.59 -19.15 -1.55
CA ASN A 3 33.43 -18.13 -0.53
C ASN A 3 32.69 -16.94 -1.16
N ARG A 4 31.55 -16.58 -0.55
CA ARG A 4 30.77 -15.31 -0.60
C ARG A 4 29.27 -15.60 -0.46
N GLY A 5 28.87 -15.99 0.74
CA GLY A 5 27.46 -16.04 1.15
C GLY A 5 27.01 -14.66 1.63
N PHE A 6 26.30 -13.91 0.79
CA PHE A 6 25.48 -12.79 1.25
C PHE A 6 24.26 -13.35 1.98
N VAL A 7 24.17 -13.23 3.30
CA VAL A 7 22.91 -13.40 4.03
C VAL A 7 22.85 -12.39 5.19
N ARG A 8 21.90 -11.45 5.13
CA ARG A 8 21.58 -10.53 6.23
C ARG A 8 20.55 -11.16 7.16
N GLN A 9 20.64 -10.81 8.43
CA GLN A 9 19.69 -11.16 9.49
C GLN A 9 18.30 -10.59 9.20
N LEU A 10 17.26 -11.41 9.37
CA LEU A 10 15.87 -10.98 9.45
C LEU A 10 15.53 -10.72 10.92
N SER A 11 15.11 -9.50 11.24
CA SER A 11 14.74 -9.08 12.59
C SER A 11 13.47 -9.79 13.06
N THR A 12 13.48 -10.22 14.32
CA THR A 12 12.33 -10.79 15.04
C THR A 12 11.49 -9.68 15.67
N ALA A 13 10.26 -9.47 15.17
CA ALA A 13 9.17 -8.80 15.91
C ALA A 13 7.79 -9.08 15.26
N CYS A 14 6.82 -9.42 16.13
CA CYS A 14 5.35 -9.57 15.98
C CYS A 14 4.79 -10.52 14.90
N ASP A 15 3.83 -11.37 15.31
CA ASP A 15 3.12 -12.36 14.48
C ASP A 15 2.34 -11.80 13.27
N HIS A 16 2.19 -10.47 13.21
CA HIS A 16 1.44 -9.80 12.15
C HIS A 16 2.34 -9.65 10.92
N GLY A 17 2.08 -10.47 9.89
CA GLY A 17 2.88 -10.52 8.66
C GLY A 17 3.92 -11.64 8.59
N ALA A 18 3.98 -12.53 9.58
CA ALA A 18 4.86 -13.70 9.59
C ALA A 18 4.73 -14.57 8.32
N GLY A 19 3.51 -14.68 7.79
CA GLY A 19 3.25 -15.38 6.53
C GLY A 19 4.02 -14.80 5.35
N PHE A 20 4.01 -13.48 5.19
CA PHE A 20 4.73 -12.80 4.12
C PHE A 20 6.26 -12.88 4.32
N ARG A 21 6.75 -12.73 5.55
CA ARG A 21 8.18 -12.94 5.87
C ARG A 21 8.64 -14.35 5.49
N ARG A 22 7.84 -15.37 5.77
CA ARG A 22 8.12 -16.76 5.36
C ARG A 22 8.15 -16.94 3.84
N LEU A 23 7.25 -16.27 3.11
CA LEU A 23 7.27 -16.23 1.64
C LEU A 23 8.54 -15.54 1.11
N LEU A 24 8.96 -14.43 1.71
CA LEU A 24 10.19 -13.71 1.38
C LEU A 24 11.42 -14.60 1.58
N GLU A 25 11.55 -15.23 2.74
CA GLU A 25 12.64 -16.18 3.05
C GLU A 25 12.71 -17.32 2.04
N TYR A 26 11.57 -17.96 1.74
CA TYR A 26 11.50 -19.04 0.75
C TYR A 26 11.93 -18.55 -0.64
N SER A 27 11.55 -17.32 -1.00
CA SER A 27 11.85 -16.74 -2.31
C SER A 27 13.33 -16.39 -2.46
N GLN A 28 13.98 -16.00 -1.37
CA GLN A 28 15.42 -15.76 -1.29
C GLN A 28 16.24 -17.05 -1.14
N THR A 29 15.63 -18.16 -0.68
CA THR A 29 16.33 -19.44 -0.49
C THR A 29 16.92 -19.96 -1.83
N PRO A 30 18.20 -20.38 -1.85
CA PRO A 30 18.82 -21.00 -3.02
C PRO A 30 18.03 -22.22 -3.50
N LYS A 31 17.88 -22.38 -4.83
CA LYS A 31 17.09 -23.47 -5.43
C LYS A 31 17.47 -24.86 -4.91
N VAL A 32 18.77 -25.10 -4.70
CA VAL A 32 19.31 -26.38 -4.19
C VAL A 32 18.96 -26.63 -2.72
N MET A 33 18.75 -25.58 -1.93
CA MET A 33 18.40 -25.68 -0.52
C MET A 33 16.90 -25.86 -0.30
N ILE A 34 16.05 -25.45 -1.26
CA ILE A 34 14.59 -25.54 -1.11
C ILE A 34 14.11 -26.98 -0.83
N PRO A 35 14.51 -28.02 -1.60
CA PRO A 35 14.08 -29.39 -1.31
C PRO A 35 14.55 -29.87 0.06
N LEU A 36 15.76 -29.48 0.50
CA LEU A 36 16.31 -29.89 1.79
C LEU A 36 15.59 -29.23 2.96
N LEU A 37 15.31 -27.93 2.84
CA LEU A 37 14.70 -27.13 3.90
C LEU A 37 13.18 -27.25 3.95
N TYR A 38 12.47 -27.42 2.83
CA TYR A 38 11.00 -27.28 2.80
C TYR A 38 10.26 -28.59 2.51
N ARG A 39 10.91 -29.75 2.66
CA ARG A 39 10.29 -31.08 2.56
C ARG A 39 10.60 -31.90 3.80
N ARG A 40 9.58 -32.26 4.58
CA ARG A 40 9.73 -33.01 5.84
C ARG A 40 10.56 -34.30 5.68
N LYS A 41 10.38 -35.03 4.58
CA LYS A 41 11.13 -36.27 4.29
C LYS A 41 12.66 -36.10 4.22
N ASN A 42 13.16 -34.89 4.03
CA ASN A 42 14.59 -34.62 3.90
C ASN A 42 15.25 -34.17 5.22
N GLU A 43 14.54 -34.24 6.35
CA GLU A 43 15.06 -33.78 7.65
C GLU A 43 16.31 -34.55 8.09
N GLN A 44 16.31 -35.89 7.98
CA GLN A 44 17.48 -36.70 8.30
C GLN A 44 18.67 -36.38 7.39
N LEU A 45 18.42 -36.17 6.09
CA LEU A 45 19.44 -35.77 5.12
C LEU A 45 20.03 -34.38 5.44
N LEU A 46 19.20 -33.44 5.89
CA LEU A 46 19.64 -32.11 6.31
C LEU A 46 20.56 -32.19 7.54
N ARG A 47 20.19 -33.00 8.54
CA ARG A 47 21.02 -33.25 9.73
C ARG A 47 22.34 -33.92 9.36
N ALA A 48 22.31 -34.95 8.51
CA ALA A 48 23.49 -35.66 8.06
C ALA A 48 24.47 -34.78 7.27
N LYS A 49 23.99 -33.77 6.54
CA LYS A 49 24.84 -32.81 5.82
C LYS A 49 25.52 -31.77 6.72
N GLY A 50 25.15 -31.68 8.01
CA GLY A 50 25.79 -30.79 8.98
C GLY A 50 25.72 -29.30 8.60
N LEU A 51 24.73 -28.90 7.80
CA LEU A 51 24.65 -27.52 7.30
C LEU A 51 24.26 -26.58 8.45
N VAL A 52 25.01 -25.50 8.60
CA VAL A 52 24.78 -24.46 9.61
C VAL A 52 24.37 -23.14 8.98
N ASP A 53 23.67 -22.32 9.75
CA ASP A 53 23.45 -20.91 9.43
C ASP A 53 24.72 -20.09 9.71
N ASN A 54 24.65 -18.79 9.42
CA ASN A 54 25.78 -17.87 9.64
C ASN A 54 26.14 -17.67 11.12
N ASN A 55 25.28 -18.09 12.05
CA ASN A 55 25.52 -18.05 13.48
C ASN A 55 26.02 -19.41 14.00
N ASN A 56 26.50 -20.29 13.12
CA ASN A 56 26.93 -21.66 13.40
C ASN A 56 25.83 -22.54 14.03
N LYS A 57 24.55 -22.19 13.85
CA LYS A 57 23.42 -23.01 14.32
C LYS A 57 22.99 -23.97 13.23
N ALA A 58 22.75 -25.23 13.58
CA ALA A 58 22.28 -26.24 12.64
C ALA A 58 20.98 -25.80 11.93
N LEU A 59 20.97 -25.91 10.60
CA LEU A 59 19.77 -25.62 9.81
C LEU A 59 18.68 -26.63 10.15
N LYS A 60 17.50 -26.10 10.49
CA LYS A 60 16.32 -26.91 10.79
C LYS A 60 15.46 -27.10 9.56
N SER A 61 14.87 -28.29 9.44
CA SER A 61 13.82 -28.56 8.46
C SER A 61 12.64 -27.63 8.72
N ARG A 62 12.06 -27.12 7.65
CA ARG A 62 10.90 -26.24 7.61
C ARG A 62 9.76 -27.00 6.95
N GLY A 63 8.53 -26.72 7.39
CA GLY A 63 7.35 -27.24 6.69
C GLY A 63 7.27 -26.68 5.26
N PRO A 64 6.57 -27.38 4.35
CA PRO A 64 6.32 -26.86 3.00
C PRO A 64 5.70 -25.46 3.07
N LEU A 65 6.10 -24.59 2.14
CA LEU A 65 5.52 -23.25 2.06
C LEU A 65 4.09 -23.37 1.52
N LYS A 66 3.12 -22.92 2.32
CA LYS A 66 1.79 -22.55 1.84
C LYS A 66 1.81 -21.05 1.51
N LEU A 67 1.28 -20.65 0.36
CA LEU A 67 1.21 -19.24 0.00
C LEU A 67 0.34 -18.52 1.04
N PRO A 68 0.86 -17.47 1.72
CA PRO A 68 0.07 -16.75 2.72
C PRO A 68 -1.09 -15.99 2.06
N SER A 69 -2.10 -15.61 2.86
CA SER A 69 -3.14 -14.67 2.41
C SER A 69 -2.52 -13.29 2.18
N LYS A 70 -2.93 -12.58 1.11
CA LYS A 70 -2.50 -11.21 0.79
C LYS A 70 -2.59 -10.26 1.99
N THR A 71 -3.61 -10.45 2.84
CA THR A 71 -3.78 -9.71 4.09
C THR A 71 -2.55 -9.72 5.00
N SER A 72 -1.68 -10.74 4.90
CA SER A 72 -0.42 -10.79 5.66
C SER A 72 0.54 -9.64 5.31
N LEU A 73 0.60 -9.22 4.05
CA LEU A 73 1.40 -8.05 3.66
C LEU A 73 0.68 -6.75 4.00
N SER A 74 -0.65 -6.69 3.83
CA SER A 74 -1.45 -5.55 4.30
C SER A 74 -1.23 -5.28 5.80
N SER A 75 -1.28 -6.31 6.65
CA SER A 75 -1.00 -6.20 8.09
C SER A 75 0.44 -5.72 8.34
N LEU A 76 1.43 -6.35 7.68
CA LEU A 76 2.83 -5.93 7.84
C LEU A 76 3.03 -4.45 7.50
N LEU A 77 2.39 -3.95 6.44
CA LEU A 77 2.48 -2.54 6.04
C LEU A 77 1.79 -1.62 7.06
N LEU A 78 0.61 -2.01 7.55
CA LEU A 78 -0.13 -1.23 8.56
C LEU A 78 0.60 -1.17 9.90
N ASP A 79 1.38 -2.19 10.24
CA ASP A 79 2.12 -2.28 11.50
C ASP A 79 3.42 -1.47 11.52
N LEU A 80 3.90 -0.99 10.37
CA LEU A 80 5.12 -0.19 10.27
C LEU A 80 5.02 1.05 11.16
N LYS A 81 6.03 1.28 12.00
CA LYS A 81 6.10 2.38 12.97
C LYS A 81 7.02 3.51 12.52
N THR A 82 7.99 3.21 11.65
CA THR A 82 8.99 4.18 11.20
C THR A 82 9.21 4.11 9.69
N GLU A 83 9.69 5.21 9.10
CA GLU A 83 10.16 5.23 7.71
C GLU A 83 11.22 4.16 7.44
N ASP A 84 12.11 3.95 8.42
CA ASP A 84 13.24 3.04 8.31
C ASP A 84 12.80 1.60 8.10
N GLU A 85 11.73 1.17 8.77
CA GLU A 85 11.13 -0.15 8.60
C GLU A 85 10.58 -0.36 7.18
N LEU A 86 9.91 0.66 6.60
CA LEU A 86 9.43 0.59 5.22
C LEU A 86 10.60 0.46 4.26
N ARG A 87 11.63 1.29 4.43
CA ARG A 87 12.83 1.29 3.60
C ARG A 87 13.56 -0.06 3.67
N ASP A 88 13.65 -0.65 4.85
CA ASP A 88 14.33 -1.92 5.03
C ASP A 88 13.53 -3.08 4.42
N CYS A 89 12.20 -3.07 4.54
CA CYS A 89 11.33 -3.99 3.79
C CYS A 89 11.61 -3.92 2.28
N LEU A 90 11.65 -2.71 1.72
CA LEU A 90 11.91 -2.51 0.29
C LEU A 90 13.30 -3.01 -0.14
N LYS A 91 14.33 -2.75 0.68
CA LYS A 91 15.69 -3.29 0.43
C LYS A 91 15.67 -4.80 0.40
N GLU A 92 14.92 -5.45 1.28
CA GLU A 92 14.80 -6.91 1.30
C GLU A 92 14.04 -7.46 0.09
N TRP A 93 12.95 -6.82 -0.31
CA TRP A 93 12.16 -7.26 -1.46
C TRP A 93 12.97 -7.17 -2.75
N ARG A 94 13.75 -6.09 -2.93
CA ARG A 94 14.63 -5.89 -4.09
C ARG A 94 15.70 -6.98 -4.26
N ARG A 95 16.00 -7.76 -3.22
CA ARG A 95 16.94 -8.90 -3.31
C ARG A 95 16.34 -10.14 -3.91
N VAL A 96 15.01 -10.23 -3.98
CA VAL A 96 14.34 -11.36 -4.60
C VAL A 96 14.62 -11.34 -6.10
N LYS A 97 15.07 -12.46 -6.66
CA LYS A 97 15.35 -12.55 -8.10
C LYS A 97 14.07 -12.35 -8.91
N LEU A 98 14.15 -11.63 -10.03
CA LEU A 98 13.01 -11.37 -10.93
C LEU A 98 12.26 -12.64 -11.34
N GLY A 99 12.98 -13.75 -11.57
CA GLY A 99 12.39 -15.04 -11.93
C GLY A 99 11.52 -15.70 -10.86
N LYS A 100 11.47 -15.17 -9.62
CA LYS A 100 10.57 -15.66 -8.56
C LYS A 100 9.18 -15.03 -8.71
N LYS A 101 8.48 -15.39 -9.80
CA LYS A 101 7.17 -14.80 -10.17
C LYS A 101 6.15 -14.85 -9.04
N SER A 102 6.09 -15.95 -8.27
CA SER A 102 5.14 -16.09 -7.15
C SER A 102 5.31 -15.04 -6.06
N PHE A 103 6.53 -14.52 -5.85
CA PHE A 103 6.77 -13.42 -4.92
C PHE A 103 6.28 -12.09 -5.50
N TRP A 104 6.65 -11.77 -6.74
CA TRP A 104 6.32 -10.49 -7.36
C TRP A 104 4.83 -10.35 -7.70
N GLN A 105 4.16 -11.45 -8.06
CA GLN A 105 2.72 -11.51 -8.30
C GLN A 105 1.89 -11.53 -7.00
N TYR A 106 2.54 -11.68 -5.85
CA TYR A 106 1.87 -11.58 -4.56
C TYR A 106 1.35 -10.16 -4.28
N PHE A 107 2.08 -9.15 -4.79
CA PHE A 107 1.71 -7.75 -4.66
C PHE A 107 0.38 -7.46 -5.39
N SER A 108 -0.51 -6.73 -4.74
CA SER A 108 -1.79 -6.25 -5.28
C SER A 108 -1.81 -4.72 -5.31
N PRO A 109 -2.74 -4.12 -6.07
CA PRO A 109 -2.96 -2.67 -6.01
C PRO A 109 -3.20 -2.15 -4.60
N GLU A 110 -3.98 -2.89 -3.79
CA GLU A 110 -4.26 -2.56 -2.40
C GLU A 110 -2.98 -2.44 -1.56
N HIS A 111 -1.95 -3.26 -1.78
CA HIS A 111 -0.69 -3.11 -1.05
C HIS A 111 0.03 -1.79 -1.37
N LEU A 112 -0.02 -1.33 -2.62
CA LEU A 112 0.53 -0.01 -2.96
C LEU A 112 -0.30 1.11 -2.32
N GLN A 113 -1.62 1.02 -2.37
CA GLN A 113 -2.51 1.97 -1.71
C GLN A 113 -2.23 2.06 -0.20
N ILE A 114 -2.14 0.92 0.50
CA ILE A 114 -1.82 0.87 1.94
C ILE A 114 -0.45 1.49 2.20
N MET A 115 0.56 1.18 1.38
CA MET A 115 1.90 1.72 1.53
C MET A 115 1.88 3.26 1.45
N VAL A 116 1.17 3.84 0.47
CA VAL A 116 1.06 5.29 0.30
C VAL A 116 0.27 5.94 1.45
N ILE A 117 -0.81 5.32 1.91
CA ILE A 117 -1.61 5.80 3.06
C ILE A 117 -0.77 5.79 4.33
N VAL A 118 -0.09 4.68 4.65
CA VAL A 118 0.78 4.58 5.82
C VAL A 118 1.93 5.57 5.72
N GLY A 119 2.55 5.68 4.55
CA GLY A 119 3.62 6.64 4.29
C GLY A 119 3.21 8.08 4.56
N ALA A 120 2.01 8.47 4.15
CA ALA A 120 1.48 9.81 4.39
C ALA A 120 0.99 10.03 5.82
N PHE A 121 -0.01 9.24 6.24
CA PHE A 121 -0.81 9.52 7.44
C PHE A 121 -0.25 8.94 8.74
N LYS A 122 0.71 8.01 8.66
CA LYS A 122 1.34 7.42 9.85
C LYS A 122 2.82 7.78 9.97
N LEU A 123 3.54 7.81 8.85
CA LEU A 123 5.00 7.98 8.83
C LEU A 123 5.45 9.40 8.46
N ASN A 124 4.52 10.30 8.09
CA ASN A 124 4.79 11.67 7.63
C ASN A 124 5.91 11.75 6.56
N ASN A 125 5.82 10.88 5.56
CA ASN A 125 6.88 10.71 4.58
C ASN A 125 6.33 10.26 3.21
N LEU A 126 5.33 10.97 2.72
CA LEU A 126 4.69 10.68 1.44
C LEU A 126 5.71 10.68 0.29
N GLY A 127 6.57 11.70 0.21
CA GLY A 127 7.54 11.86 -0.89
C GLY A 127 8.44 10.64 -1.07
N LYS A 128 9.19 10.26 -0.04
CA LYS A 128 10.09 9.10 -0.13
C LYS A 128 9.33 7.78 -0.27
N THR A 129 8.09 7.69 0.22
CA THR A 129 7.23 6.52 0.00
C THR A 129 6.85 6.37 -1.46
N LEU A 130 6.49 7.47 -2.13
CA LEU A 130 6.22 7.46 -3.57
C LEU A 130 7.47 7.09 -4.37
N ASP A 131 8.62 7.67 -4.04
CA ASP A 131 9.90 7.33 -4.69
C ASP A 131 10.25 5.86 -4.53
N ALA A 132 10.08 5.33 -3.31
CA ALA A 132 10.24 3.91 -3.00
C ALA A 132 9.34 3.01 -3.85
N ALA A 133 8.06 3.35 -3.95
CA ALA A 133 7.11 2.60 -4.79
C ALA A 133 7.48 2.70 -6.27
N GLN A 134 7.99 3.84 -6.74
CA GLN A 134 8.48 3.99 -8.11
C GLN A 134 9.75 3.17 -8.38
N ILE A 135 10.66 3.04 -7.41
CA ILE A 135 11.84 2.18 -7.51
C ILE A 135 11.46 0.71 -7.70
N LEU A 136 10.34 0.25 -7.12
CA LEU A 136 9.84 -1.12 -7.32
C LEU A 136 9.20 -1.34 -8.70
N ARG A 137 8.72 -0.28 -9.37
CA ARG A 137 7.93 -0.38 -10.59
C ARG A 137 8.61 -1.17 -11.70
N PRO A 138 9.88 -0.92 -12.08
CA PRO A 138 10.54 -1.67 -13.15
C PRO A 138 10.62 -3.17 -12.86
N THR A 139 10.82 -3.54 -11.58
CA THR A 139 10.88 -4.94 -11.14
C THR A 139 9.52 -5.61 -11.27
N LEU A 140 8.45 -4.96 -10.80
CA LEU A 140 7.08 -5.48 -10.89
C LEU A 140 6.61 -5.58 -12.35
N MET A 141 6.98 -4.61 -13.20
CA MET A 141 6.72 -4.67 -14.64
C MET A 141 7.42 -5.88 -15.29
N LYS A 142 8.73 -6.06 -15.06
CA LYS A 142 9.50 -7.20 -15.59
C LYS A 142 8.98 -8.55 -15.08
N ALA A 143 8.37 -8.59 -13.89
CA ALA A 143 7.75 -9.78 -13.34
C ALA A 143 6.31 -10.03 -13.86
N GLY A 144 5.77 -9.19 -14.74
CA GLY A 144 4.42 -9.30 -15.28
C GLY A 144 3.32 -8.84 -14.32
N ASN A 145 3.65 -8.03 -13.32
CA ASN A 145 2.72 -7.47 -12.34
C ASN A 145 2.66 -5.93 -12.39
N GLY A 146 2.96 -5.33 -13.55
CA GLY A 146 2.96 -3.87 -13.72
C GLY A 146 1.58 -3.23 -13.55
N LYS A 147 0.49 -3.98 -13.78
CA LYS A 147 -0.89 -3.50 -13.68
C LYS A 147 -1.33 -3.06 -12.28
N ILE A 148 -0.52 -3.31 -11.24
CA ILE A 148 -0.85 -2.87 -9.89
C ILE A 148 -0.72 -1.34 -9.70
N TYR A 149 0.00 -0.68 -10.61
CA TYR A 149 0.06 0.78 -10.70
C TYR A 149 -1.14 1.25 -11.53
N ASP A 150 -2.33 1.18 -10.96
CA ASP A 150 -3.59 1.58 -11.60
C ASP A 150 -4.12 2.92 -11.06
N ILE A 151 -5.04 3.54 -11.81
CA ILE A 151 -5.64 4.81 -11.39
C ILE A 151 -6.33 4.71 -10.02
N GLU A 152 -7.12 3.67 -9.80
CA GLU A 152 -8.02 3.55 -8.65
C GLU A 152 -7.27 3.46 -7.31
N HIS A 153 -6.13 2.76 -7.29
CA HIS A 153 -5.37 2.51 -6.07
C HIS A 153 -4.11 3.36 -5.99
N TRP A 154 -3.34 3.46 -7.07
CA TRP A 154 -2.06 4.17 -7.04
C TRP A 154 -2.25 5.67 -7.25
N CYS A 155 -2.86 6.08 -8.36
CA CYS A 155 -3.00 7.49 -8.71
C CYS A 155 -3.93 8.23 -7.74
N ASN A 156 -5.15 7.73 -7.54
CA ASN A 156 -6.15 8.37 -6.66
C ASN A 156 -5.64 8.50 -5.22
N THR A 157 -4.96 7.48 -4.69
CA THR A 157 -4.42 7.53 -3.34
C THR A 157 -3.27 8.53 -3.21
N ALA A 158 -2.39 8.61 -4.22
CA ALA A 158 -1.33 9.61 -4.23
C ALA A 158 -1.89 11.04 -4.31
N LEU A 159 -2.90 11.28 -5.16
CA LEU A 159 -3.61 12.57 -5.23
C LEU A 159 -4.27 12.93 -3.91
N MET A 160 -5.01 11.99 -3.33
CA MET A 160 -5.67 12.13 -2.03
C MET A 160 -4.67 12.50 -0.94
N CYS A 161 -3.56 11.78 -0.81
CA CYS A 161 -2.53 12.09 0.19
C CYS A 161 -1.86 13.44 -0.09
N GLN A 162 -1.64 13.82 -1.35
CA GLN A 162 -1.01 15.09 -1.71
C GLN A 162 -1.92 16.28 -1.39
N LEU A 163 -3.23 16.18 -1.62
CA LEU A 163 -4.22 17.19 -1.24
C LEU A 163 -4.16 17.51 0.25
N HIS A 164 -4.18 16.46 1.08
CA HIS A 164 -4.06 16.58 2.54
C HIS A 164 -2.73 17.17 2.96
N LEU A 165 -1.62 16.72 2.38
CA LEU A 165 -0.29 17.24 2.68
C LEU A 165 -0.15 18.72 2.35
N ASN A 166 -0.66 19.13 1.19
CA ASN A 166 -0.65 20.52 0.78
C ASN A 166 -1.48 21.39 1.74
N ALA A 167 -2.64 20.89 2.18
CA ALA A 167 -3.48 21.60 3.13
C ALA A 167 -2.81 21.76 4.50
N ALA A 168 -2.27 20.67 5.06
CA ALA A 168 -1.63 20.69 6.38
C ALA A 168 -0.38 21.56 6.43
N LEU A 169 0.37 21.64 5.33
CA LEU A 169 1.62 22.40 5.23
C LEU A 169 1.45 23.76 4.52
N ASN A 170 0.23 24.12 4.11
CA ASN A 170 -0.07 25.31 3.30
C ASN A 170 0.83 25.41 2.04
N LEU A 171 1.03 24.30 1.33
CA LEU A 171 1.86 24.24 0.13
C LEU A 171 1.05 24.60 -1.11
N CYS A 172 1.51 25.63 -1.83
CA CYS A 172 1.00 26.02 -3.13
C CYS A 172 2.20 26.33 -4.04
N ASP A 173 2.51 25.40 -4.94
CA ASP A 173 3.57 25.51 -5.93
C ASP A 173 3.12 24.78 -7.20
N SER A 174 2.61 25.56 -8.15
CA SER A 174 2.00 25.04 -9.38
C SER A 174 3.01 24.31 -10.26
N GLU A 175 4.24 24.80 -10.37
CA GLU A 175 5.29 24.17 -11.18
C GLU A 175 5.66 22.80 -10.60
N PHE A 176 5.88 22.75 -9.28
CA PHE A 176 6.17 21.50 -8.60
C PHE A 176 5.00 20.52 -8.66
N ALA A 177 3.76 21.01 -8.53
CA ALA A 177 2.56 20.20 -8.67
C ALA A 177 2.45 19.58 -10.07
N VAL A 178 2.69 20.34 -11.14
CA VAL A 178 2.69 19.84 -12.53
C VAL A 178 3.75 18.77 -12.71
N LYS A 179 4.98 19.00 -12.22
CA LYS A 179 6.06 18.01 -12.30
C LYS A 179 5.68 16.71 -11.59
N LYS A 180 5.16 16.79 -10.36
CA LYS A 180 4.71 15.63 -9.59
C LYS A 180 3.57 14.90 -10.26
N MET A 181 2.59 15.62 -10.79
CA MET A 181 1.45 15.01 -11.48
C MET A 181 1.90 14.28 -12.74
N ASN A 182 2.81 14.86 -13.52
CA ASN A 182 3.41 14.20 -14.68
C ASN A 182 4.16 12.93 -14.30
N THR A 183 4.97 12.95 -13.24
CA THR A 183 5.65 11.75 -12.76
C THR A 183 4.65 10.68 -12.30
N LEU A 184 3.63 11.06 -11.52
CA LEU A 184 2.59 10.15 -11.05
C LEU A 184 1.81 9.53 -12.21
N TRP A 185 1.39 10.34 -13.17
CA TRP A 185 0.65 9.90 -14.34
C TRP A 185 1.46 8.93 -15.20
N ASN A 186 2.73 9.24 -15.46
CA ASN A 186 3.63 8.38 -16.23
C ASN A 186 4.01 7.08 -15.50
N SER A 187 3.92 7.08 -14.17
CA SER A 187 4.09 5.86 -13.37
C SER A 187 2.85 4.96 -13.34
N THR A 188 1.69 5.48 -13.75
CA THR A 188 0.42 4.75 -13.79
C THR A 188 0.31 3.95 -15.09
N ASN A 189 0.28 2.63 -14.96
CA ASN A 189 0.28 1.69 -16.09
C ASN A 189 -1.15 1.40 -16.58
N THR A 190 -2.09 1.23 -15.67
CA THR A 190 -3.48 0.96 -16.00
C THR A 190 -4.30 2.22 -15.77
N LYS A 191 -4.65 2.89 -16.87
CA LYS A 191 -5.33 4.20 -16.88
C LYS A 191 -6.86 4.09 -17.00
N GLU A 192 -7.42 2.91 -16.77
CA GLU A 192 -8.86 2.71 -16.71
C GLU A 192 -9.38 3.20 -15.35
N SER A 193 -10.20 4.26 -15.34
CA SER A 193 -10.94 4.66 -14.14
C SER A 193 -12.30 3.94 -14.09
N LYS A 194 -12.61 3.38 -12.93
CA LYS A 194 -13.83 2.64 -12.64
C LYS A 194 -14.80 3.43 -11.76
N SER A 195 -14.26 4.20 -10.81
CA SER A 195 -15.07 5.00 -9.89
C SER A 195 -15.39 6.40 -10.43
N GLY A 196 -14.55 6.91 -11.33
CA GLY A 196 -14.54 8.30 -11.78
C GLY A 196 -13.95 9.28 -10.76
N LEU A 197 -13.52 8.81 -9.58
CA LEU A 197 -12.95 9.67 -8.53
C LEU A 197 -11.64 10.34 -8.94
N PHE A 198 -10.91 9.77 -9.91
CA PHE A 198 -9.68 10.37 -10.43
C PHE A 198 -9.90 11.81 -10.86
N TRP A 199 -10.95 12.06 -11.65
CA TRP A 199 -11.21 13.39 -12.20
C TRP A 199 -11.67 14.37 -11.12
N GLU A 200 -12.45 13.91 -10.14
CA GLU A 200 -12.87 14.73 -8.99
C GLU A 200 -11.66 15.13 -8.13
N LEU A 201 -10.76 14.17 -7.83
CA LEU A 201 -9.53 14.44 -7.08
C LEU A 201 -8.56 15.33 -7.86
N LEU A 202 -8.45 15.15 -9.18
CA LEU A 202 -7.63 15.99 -10.04
C LEU A 202 -8.12 17.44 -10.00
N LYS A 203 -9.42 17.68 -10.18
CA LYS A 203 -10.03 19.02 -10.07
C LYS A 203 -9.86 19.65 -8.69
N CYS A 204 -9.85 18.84 -7.63
CA CYS A 204 -9.52 19.35 -6.30
C CYS A 204 -8.07 19.85 -6.24
N LEU A 205 -7.13 19.10 -6.82
CA LEU A 205 -5.72 19.46 -6.82
C LEU A 205 -5.45 20.69 -7.70
N GLU A 206 -6.08 20.76 -8.87
CA GLU A 206 -6.03 21.91 -9.78
C GLU A 206 -6.44 23.20 -9.08
N ARG A 207 -7.59 23.17 -8.38
CA ARG A 207 -8.06 24.32 -7.59
C ARG A 207 -7.11 24.66 -6.45
N GLN A 208 -6.59 23.67 -5.74
CA GLN A 208 -5.68 23.89 -4.62
C GLN A 208 -4.35 24.53 -5.05
N GLN A 209 -3.85 24.15 -6.24
CA GLN A 209 -2.56 24.61 -6.76
C GLN A 209 -2.69 25.75 -7.79
N ASN A 210 -3.92 26.20 -8.06
CA ASN A 210 -4.25 27.19 -9.07
C ASN A 210 -3.60 26.88 -10.43
N VAL A 211 -3.78 25.65 -10.90
CA VAL A 211 -3.19 25.13 -12.14
C VAL A 211 -4.15 24.18 -12.85
N GLU A 212 -3.98 24.01 -14.16
CA GLU A 212 -4.68 23.00 -14.96
C GLU A 212 -3.69 21.93 -15.39
N PHE A 213 -4.02 20.65 -15.21
CA PHE A 213 -3.16 19.55 -15.63
C PHE A 213 -3.54 19.05 -17.02
N SER A 214 -2.54 18.86 -17.89
CA SER A 214 -2.74 18.34 -19.25
C SER A 214 -2.99 16.83 -19.28
N ILE A 215 -4.10 16.38 -18.69
CA ILE A 215 -4.56 14.99 -18.75
C ILE A 215 -5.70 14.89 -19.77
N SER A 216 -5.59 13.94 -20.71
CA SER A 216 -6.60 13.75 -21.77
C SER A 216 -7.99 13.50 -21.18
N GLU A 217 -9.01 14.17 -21.74
CA GLU A 217 -10.40 13.98 -21.33
C GLU A 217 -10.92 12.56 -21.63
N GLU A 218 -10.22 11.75 -22.44
CA GLU A 218 -10.60 10.35 -22.68
C GLU A 218 -10.62 9.51 -21.38
N TYR A 219 -9.90 9.93 -20.34
CA TYR A 219 -9.86 9.26 -19.04
C TYR A 219 -10.95 9.76 -18.07
N LYS A 220 -11.74 10.76 -18.49
CA LYS A 220 -12.87 11.30 -17.73
C LYS A 220 -14.05 10.37 -17.88
N VAL A 221 -14.35 9.64 -16.81
CA VAL A 221 -15.48 8.71 -16.74
C VAL A 221 -16.55 9.23 -15.78
N PRO A 222 -17.84 8.91 -16.00
CA PRO A 222 -18.90 9.23 -15.04
C PRO A 222 -18.65 8.61 -13.66
N ILE A 223 -19.07 9.31 -12.60
CA ILE A 223 -19.00 8.76 -11.24
C ILE A 223 -19.84 7.49 -11.11
N SER A 224 -19.18 6.42 -10.69
CA SER A 224 -19.74 5.10 -10.44
C SER A 224 -19.26 4.58 -9.09
N LEU A 225 -19.99 4.94 -8.04
CA LEU A 225 -19.71 4.52 -6.67
C LEU A 225 -20.78 3.51 -6.22
N PRO A 226 -20.41 2.55 -5.36
CA PRO A 226 -21.35 1.55 -4.88
C PRO A 226 -22.44 2.22 -4.03
N ASN A 227 -23.69 1.85 -4.25
CA ASN A 227 -24.78 2.18 -3.36
C ASN A 227 -24.73 1.22 -2.15
N ILE A 228 -24.66 1.76 -0.93
CA ILE A 228 -24.70 0.95 0.29
C ILE A 228 -26.13 1.01 0.82
N ASP A 229 -26.91 -0.02 0.51
CA ASP A 229 -28.26 -0.16 1.05
C ASP A 229 -28.20 -0.63 2.51
N LEU A 230 -28.32 0.31 3.43
CA LEU A 230 -28.15 0.06 4.86
C LEU A 230 -29.33 -0.69 5.50
N GLU A 231 -30.48 -0.70 4.84
CA GLU A 231 -31.71 -1.30 5.37
C GLU A 231 -31.74 -2.82 5.17
N THR A 232 -31.07 -3.31 4.12
CA THR A 232 -31.09 -4.74 3.77
C THR A 232 -29.85 -5.52 4.22
N LEU A 233 -28.82 -4.83 4.70
CA LEU A 233 -27.56 -5.47 5.08
C LEU A 233 -27.62 -6.04 6.50
N THR A 234 -27.24 -7.31 6.64
CA THR A 234 -26.98 -7.91 7.95
C THR A 234 -25.68 -7.35 8.54
N PRO A 235 -25.46 -7.39 9.87
CA PRO A 235 -24.24 -6.89 10.49
C PRO A 235 -22.95 -7.44 9.87
N GLY A 236 -22.89 -8.76 9.60
CA GLY A 236 -21.72 -9.37 8.95
C GLY A 236 -21.46 -8.82 7.54
N LYS A 237 -22.52 -8.55 6.76
CA LYS A 237 -22.40 -7.92 5.44
C LYS A 237 -22.00 -6.45 5.56
N MET A 238 -22.47 -5.74 6.58
CA MET A 238 -22.03 -4.37 6.87
C MET A 238 -20.54 -4.30 7.17
N TYR A 239 -20.01 -5.18 8.03
CA TYR A 239 -18.56 -5.30 8.28
C TYR A 239 -17.77 -5.64 7.01
N GLY A 240 -18.31 -6.51 6.16
CA GLY A 240 -17.72 -6.84 4.86
C GLY A 240 -17.66 -5.64 3.91
N ALA A 241 -18.76 -4.87 3.82
CA ALA A 241 -18.84 -3.65 3.03
C ALA A 241 -17.88 -2.57 3.55
N TYR A 242 -17.79 -2.39 4.87
CA TYR A 242 -16.86 -1.45 5.50
C TYR A 242 -15.41 -1.78 5.11
N LYS A 243 -14.98 -3.05 5.29
CA LYS A 243 -13.62 -3.48 4.92
C LYS A 243 -13.34 -3.30 3.43
N LYS A 244 -14.33 -3.56 2.58
CA LYS A 244 -14.19 -3.48 1.12
C LYS A 244 -14.10 -2.04 0.61
N TYR A 245 -14.88 -1.12 1.19
CA TYR A 245 -15.05 0.23 0.65
C TYR A 245 -14.32 1.32 1.43
N ARG A 246 -13.65 1.02 2.56
CA ARG A 246 -12.95 2.02 3.40
C ARG A 246 -11.97 2.93 2.65
N TYR A 247 -11.18 2.40 1.71
CA TYR A 247 -10.21 3.22 0.97
C TYR A 247 -10.87 4.04 -0.14
N LEU A 248 -11.91 3.49 -0.77
CA LEU A 248 -12.74 4.23 -1.72
C LEU A 248 -13.47 5.39 -1.01
N TYR A 249 -13.96 5.13 0.21
CA TYR A 249 -14.54 6.15 1.08
C TYR A 249 -13.54 7.24 1.43
N LEU A 250 -12.29 6.88 1.79
CA LEU A 250 -11.23 7.85 2.09
C LEU A 250 -10.98 8.81 0.90
N GLN A 251 -10.95 8.27 -0.33
CA GLN A 251 -10.81 9.04 -1.57
C GLN A 251 -12.03 9.93 -1.83
N ALA A 252 -13.25 9.38 -1.76
CA ALA A 252 -14.49 10.10 -2.00
C ALA A 252 -14.68 11.24 -0.99
N ARG A 253 -14.43 10.96 0.30
CA ARG A 253 -14.54 11.96 1.37
C ARG A 253 -13.50 13.07 1.21
N THR A 254 -12.28 12.74 0.78
CA THR A 254 -11.26 13.74 0.42
C THR A 254 -11.74 14.63 -0.73
N ALA A 255 -12.33 14.06 -1.78
CA ALA A 255 -12.87 14.88 -2.87
C ALA A 255 -13.94 15.86 -2.36
N VAL A 256 -14.84 15.44 -1.47
CA VAL A 256 -15.84 16.32 -0.85
C VAL A 256 -15.18 17.41 -0.01
N GLU A 257 -14.20 17.05 0.83
CA GLU A 257 -13.47 18.00 1.70
C GLU A 257 -12.82 19.12 0.90
N PHE A 258 -12.18 18.78 -0.23
CA PHE A 258 -11.54 19.73 -1.13
C PHE A 258 -12.48 20.27 -2.21
N GLY A 259 -13.80 20.18 -2.00
CA GLY A 259 -14.81 20.95 -2.72
C GLY A 259 -15.42 20.30 -3.95
N SER A 260 -15.43 18.97 -4.06
CA SER A 260 -16.28 18.26 -5.03
C SER A 260 -17.75 18.45 -4.66
N THR A 261 -18.55 18.85 -5.64
CA THR A 261 -20.00 19.05 -5.51
C THR A 261 -20.82 17.89 -6.10
N ASN A 262 -20.15 16.81 -6.50
CA ASN A 262 -20.80 15.68 -7.16
C ASN A 262 -21.72 14.91 -6.18
N GLU A 263 -23.02 14.88 -6.46
CA GLU A 263 -24.03 14.27 -5.57
C GLU A 263 -23.78 12.79 -5.28
N LYS A 264 -23.25 12.02 -6.24
CA LYS A 264 -22.95 10.59 -6.02
C LYS A 264 -21.80 10.41 -5.03
N VAL A 265 -20.78 11.26 -5.10
CA VAL A 265 -19.63 11.25 -4.18
C VAL A 265 -20.08 11.63 -2.76
N ILE A 266 -20.90 12.67 -2.65
CA ILE A 266 -21.49 13.11 -1.38
C ILE A 266 -22.38 12.02 -0.77
N THR A 267 -23.25 11.42 -1.59
CA THR A 267 -24.18 10.36 -1.15
C THR A 267 -23.43 9.14 -0.65
N PHE A 268 -22.48 8.62 -1.42
CA PHE A 268 -21.65 7.49 -0.99
C PHE A 268 -20.90 7.78 0.31
N SER A 269 -20.34 8.99 0.45
CA SER A 269 -19.65 9.39 1.68
C SER A 269 -20.58 9.40 2.91
N LYS A 270 -21.82 9.89 2.75
CA LYS A 270 -22.83 9.87 3.82
C LYS A 270 -23.24 8.45 4.18
N GLN A 271 -23.51 7.61 3.18
CA GLN A 271 -23.87 6.21 3.37
C GLN A 271 -22.78 5.40 4.08
N PHE A 272 -21.51 5.60 3.70
CA PHE A 272 -20.40 4.90 4.36
C PHE A 272 -20.18 5.39 5.80
N LYS A 273 -20.36 6.68 6.07
CA LYS A 273 -20.29 7.20 7.44
C LYS A 273 -21.39 6.58 8.32
N GLU A 274 -22.60 6.51 7.80
CA GLU A 274 -23.72 5.86 8.50
C GLU A 274 -23.48 4.35 8.68
N LEU A 275 -22.89 3.67 7.67
CA LEU A 275 -22.46 2.28 7.80
C LEU A 275 -21.53 2.10 8.99
N ALA A 276 -20.50 2.95 9.14
CA ALA A 276 -19.55 2.89 10.24
C ALA A 276 -20.23 3.09 11.61
N ASN A 277 -21.16 4.03 11.69
CA ASN A 277 -21.95 4.29 12.89
C ASN A 277 -22.80 3.07 13.29
N ARG A 278 -23.50 2.43 12.34
CA ARG A 278 -24.36 1.25 12.60
C ARG A 278 -23.60 0.04 13.13
N ILE A 279 -22.31 -0.08 12.79
CA ILE A 279 -21.43 -1.15 13.29
C ILE A 279 -20.54 -0.71 14.46
N SER A 280 -20.76 0.49 15.02
CA SER A 280 -20.03 1.06 16.15
C SER A 280 -18.50 1.14 15.92
N ILE A 281 -18.08 1.45 14.69
CA ILE A 281 -16.68 1.71 14.36
C ILE A 281 -16.51 3.21 14.12
N LYS A 282 -15.40 3.77 14.58
CA LYS A 282 -15.06 5.18 14.34
C LYS A 282 -14.90 5.44 12.84
N ASP A 283 -15.21 6.68 12.44
CA ASP A 283 -15.11 7.11 11.05
C ASP A 283 -13.67 6.95 10.55
N PHE A 284 -13.50 6.09 9.55
CA PHE A 284 -12.18 5.74 8.99
C PHE A 284 -11.45 6.97 8.42
N TYR A 285 -12.19 7.95 7.90
CA TYR A 285 -11.59 9.18 7.39
C TYR A 285 -11.05 10.00 8.56
N LEU A 286 -11.86 10.23 9.59
CA LEU A 286 -11.44 11.00 10.77
C LEU A 286 -10.24 10.35 11.47
N GLU A 287 -10.22 9.02 11.62
CA GLU A 287 -9.07 8.31 12.20
C GLU A 287 -7.74 8.61 11.48
N ASN A 288 -7.77 8.63 10.14
CA ASN A 288 -6.57 8.87 9.34
C ASN A 288 -6.18 10.35 9.32
N ILE A 289 -7.15 11.25 9.20
CA ILE A 289 -6.88 12.70 9.12
C ILE A 289 -6.49 13.27 10.47
N GLU A 290 -7.12 12.87 11.58
CA GLU A 290 -6.70 13.28 12.93
C GLU A 290 -5.25 12.83 13.22
N ALA A 291 -4.90 11.60 12.86
CA ALA A 291 -3.53 11.11 13.00
C ALA A 291 -2.56 11.96 12.17
N PHE A 292 -2.94 12.27 10.93
CA PHE A 292 -2.13 13.09 10.03
C PHE A 292 -1.95 14.53 10.54
N GLU A 293 -3.02 15.21 10.97
CA GLU A 293 -2.95 16.55 11.53
C GLU A 293 -2.06 16.58 12.78
N ASN A 294 -2.16 15.58 13.65
CA ASN A 294 -1.32 15.48 14.84
C ASN A 294 0.18 15.33 14.51
N LEU A 295 0.54 14.72 13.37
CA LEU A 295 1.92 14.65 12.90
C LEU A 295 2.45 16.01 12.37
N HIS A 296 1.57 16.92 11.99
CA HIS A 296 1.91 18.23 11.42
C HIS A 296 1.66 19.42 12.36
N LYS A 297 1.06 19.20 13.53
CA LYS A 297 1.00 20.19 14.60
C LYS A 297 2.42 20.50 15.08
N LYS A 298 2.87 21.75 14.93
CA LYS A 298 4.13 22.22 15.55
C LYS A 298 4.02 22.05 17.07
N PRO A 299 5.07 21.61 17.78
CA PRO A 299 5.07 21.70 19.23
C PRO A 299 4.89 23.18 19.60
N THR A 300 3.80 23.50 20.29
CA THR A 300 3.63 24.80 20.92
C THR A 300 4.80 24.98 21.86
N SER A 301 5.69 25.92 21.53
CA SER A 301 6.73 26.37 22.44
C SER A 301 6.03 26.88 23.69
N THR A 302 6.08 26.08 24.76
CA THR A 302 5.86 26.57 26.11
C THR A 302 6.90 27.65 26.35
N SER A 303 6.40 28.88 26.46
CA SER A 303 7.13 30.09 26.85
C SER A 303 7.57 29.99 28.31
#